data_AF-A0A936GHS5-F1
#
_entry.id   AF-A0A936GHS5-F1
#
_cell.length_a   1.000
_cell.length_b   1.000
_cell.length_c   1.000
_cell.angle_alpha   90.00
_cell.angle_beta   90.00
_cell.angle_gamma   90.00
#
_symmetry.space_group_name_H-M   'P 1'
#
loop_
_entity.id
_entity.type
_entity.pdbx_description
1 polymer ?
#
loop_
_entity_poly.entity_id
_entity_poly.type
_entity_poly.pdbx_seq_one_letter_code
_entity_poly.pdbx_strand_id
1 'polypeptide(L)'
;MKVFLWTLFALSLILVINQFLDLHSIIYEHRYIVLLIALLIGLIPESGPHLVFISMFFSGSIPFSILFANSFVQDGHGALPLFAESKAMFFKIKILKFVIAGVLGVVMLYFNF
;
A
#
# COMPACT_ATOMS: atom_id res chain seq x y z
N MET A 1 -14.70 -0.71 17.12
CA MET A 1 -13.92 0.44 17.64
C MET A 1 -12.44 0.45 17.23
N LYS A 2 -11.73 -0.69 17.17
CA LYS A 2 -10.29 -0.72 16.78
C LYS A 2 -10.01 -0.12 15.39
N VAL A 3 -10.81 -0.45 14.39
CA VAL A 3 -10.67 0.10 13.01
C VAL A 3 -10.87 1.62 12.99
N PHE A 4 -11.85 2.14 13.75
CA PHE A 4 -12.13 3.58 13.85
C PHE A 4 -10.95 4.36 14.45
N LEU A 5 -10.36 3.86 15.52
CA LEU A 5 -9.18 4.48 16.14
C LEU A 5 -7.98 4.46 15.18
N TRP A 6 -7.83 3.38 14.43
CA TRP A 6 -6.77 3.25 13.44
C TRP A 6 -6.97 4.22 12.26
N THR A 7 -8.19 4.33 11.72
CA THR A 7 -8.50 5.30 10.66
C THR A 7 -8.28 6.73 11.12
N LEU A 8 -8.68 7.06 12.36
CA LEU A 8 -8.47 8.39 12.94
C LEU A 8 -6.98 8.69 13.09
N PHE A 9 -6.21 7.71 13.59
CA PHE A 9 -4.77 7.83 13.74
C PHE A 9 -4.07 7.99 12.38
N ALA A 10 -4.40 7.17 11.39
CA ALA A 10 -3.84 7.25 10.05
C ALA A 10 -4.10 8.60 9.37
N LEU A 11 -5.34 9.09 9.43
CA LEU A 11 -5.70 10.39 8.90
C LEU A 11 -4.96 11.52 9.63
N SER A 12 -4.95 11.48 10.97
CA SER A 12 -4.21 12.46 11.78
C SER A 12 -2.71 12.45 11.45
N LEU A 13 -2.12 11.27 11.31
CA LEU A 13 -0.70 11.08 11.01
C LEU A 13 -0.35 11.60 9.61
N ILE A 14 -1.16 11.31 8.58
CA ILE A 14 -0.96 11.88 7.24
C ILE A 14 -1.07 13.41 7.27
N LEU A 15 -2.07 13.96 7.95
CA LEU A 15 -2.27 15.40 8.06
C LEU A 15 -1.11 16.09 8.76
N VAL A 16 -0.62 15.51 9.87
CA VAL A 16 0.53 16.04 10.62
C VAL A 16 1.80 15.93 9.78
N ILE A 17 2.08 14.77 9.17
CA ILE A 17 3.26 14.59 8.33
C ILE A 17 3.26 15.59 7.18
N ASN A 18 2.11 15.79 6.52
CA ASN A 18 1.99 16.73 5.40
C ASN A 18 2.22 18.20 5.80
N GLN A 19 2.09 18.56 7.09
CA GLN A 19 2.42 19.91 7.58
C GLN A 19 3.93 20.14 7.72
N PHE A 20 4.71 19.08 7.95
CA PHE A 20 6.17 19.17 8.16
C PHE A 20 6.99 18.71 6.95
N LEU A 21 6.45 17.80 6.15
CA LEU A 21 7.04 17.26 4.93
C LEU A 21 6.04 17.46 3.81
N ASP A 22 6.43 18.17 2.75
CA ASP A 22 5.63 18.22 1.52
C ASP A 22 5.70 16.84 0.84
N LEU A 23 4.79 15.96 1.26
CA LEU A 23 4.73 14.58 0.77
C LEU A 23 4.55 14.57 -0.75
N HIS A 24 3.85 15.55 -1.31
CA HIS A 24 3.60 15.63 -2.74
C HIS A 24 4.92 15.74 -3.52
N SER A 25 5.80 16.69 -3.19
CA SER A 25 7.07 16.86 -3.90
C SER A 25 8.01 15.65 -3.75
N ILE A 26 8.12 15.11 -2.53
CA ILE A 26 8.97 13.94 -2.25
C ILE A 26 8.51 12.71 -3.05
N ILE A 27 7.19 12.48 -3.09
CA ILE A 27 6.61 11.33 -3.81
C ILE A 27 6.79 11.49 -5.32
N TYR A 28 6.66 12.71 -5.86
CA TYR A 28 6.87 12.96 -7.30
C TYR A 28 8.30 12.73 -7.76
N GLU A 29 9.28 13.06 -6.90
CA GLU A 29 10.69 12.85 -7.19
C GLU A 29 11.09 11.38 -7.05
N HIS A 30 10.49 10.65 -6.09
CA HIS A 30 10.89 9.28 -5.74
C HIS A 30 9.79 8.23 -5.97
N ARG A 31 8.99 8.39 -7.03
CA ARG A 31 7.78 7.59 -7.31
C ARG A 31 8.02 6.07 -7.30
N TYR A 32 9.15 5.62 -7.86
CA TYR A 32 9.52 4.20 -7.89
C TYR A 32 9.87 3.63 -6.51
N ILE A 33 10.48 4.45 -5.64
CA ILE A 33 10.78 4.06 -4.26
C ILE A 33 9.46 3.95 -3.47
N VAL A 34 8.57 4.92 -3.65
CA VAL A 34 7.24 4.89 -3.01
C VAL A 34 6.43 3.69 -3.47
N LEU A 35 6.49 3.33 -4.76
CA LEU A 35 5.88 2.10 -5.29
C LEU A 35 6.47 0.85 -4.62
N LEU A 36 7.78 0.77 -4.45
CA LEU A 36 8.42 -0.36 -3.76
C LEU A 36 7.97 -0.45 -2.29
N ILE A 37 7.93 0.68 -1.58
CA ILE A 37 7.43 0.75 -0.19
C ILE A 37 5.97 0.30 -0.13
N ALA A 38 5.14 0.74 -1.08
CA ALA A 38 3.73 0.35 -1.18
C ALA A 38 3.57 -1.16 -1.39
N LEU A 39 4.38 -1.77 -2.25
CA LEU A 39 4.38 -3.23 -2.44
C LEU A 39 4.82 -3.97 -1.16
N LEU A 40 5.86 -3.48 -0.47
CA LEU A 40 6.37 -4.08 0.76
C LEU A 40 5.36 -3.99 1.91
N ILE A 41 4.72 -2.83 2.08
CA ILE A 41 3.67 -2.65 3.08
C ILE A 41 2.45 -3.51 2.75
N GLY A 42 2.13 -3.69 1.46
CA GLY A 42 1.06 -4.56 0.99
C GLY A 42 1.25 -6.04 1.38
N LEU A 43 2.49 -6.44 1.71
CA LEU A 43 2.74 -7.78 2.24
C LEU A 43 2.21 -7.92 3.69
N ILE A 44 1.94 -6.86 4.44
CA ILE A 44 1.47 -7.02 5.83
C ILE A 44 0.02 -7.55 5.79
N PRO A 45 -0.30 -8.72 6.39
CA PRO A 45 -1.64 -9.32 6.34
C PRO A 45 -2.63 -8.62 7.31
N GLU A 46 -2.71 -7.30 7.22
CA GLU A 46 -3.52 -6.41 8.05
C GLU A 46 -4.06 -5.26 7.21
N SER A 47 -5.37 -4.98 7.26
CA SER A 47 -5.98 -3.89 6.49
C SER A 47 -5.58 -2.47 6.92
N GLY A 48 -5.00 -2.29 8.10
CA GLY A 48 -4.63 -0.98 8.67
C GLY A 48 -3.68 -0.18 7.75
N PRO A 49 -2.45 -0.68 7.48
CA PRO A 49 -1.50 0.02 6.63
C PRO A 49 -2.02 0.36 5.22
N HIS A 50 -2.93 -0.46 4.68
CA HIS A 50 -3.55 -0.20 3.38
C HIS A 50 -4.41 1.08 3.37
N LEU A 51 -5.09 1.40 4.48
CA LEU A 51 -5.93 2.60 4.58
C LEU A 51 -5.13 3.91 4.48
N VAL A 52 -3.83 3.88 4.80
CA VAL A 52 -2.92 5.01 4.61
C VAL A 52 -2.83 5.36 3.13
N PHE A 53 -2.64 4.36 2.26
CA PHE A 53 -2.55 4.56 0.81
C PHE A 53 -3.86 5.04 0.21
N ILE A 54 -5.00 4.53 0.69
CA ILE A 54 -6.33 5.04 0.27
C ILE A 54 -6.44 6.53 0.59
N SER A 55 -6.09 6.92 1.81
CA SER A 55 -6.16 8.31 2.27
C SER A 55 -5.22 9.22 1.47
N MET A 56 -3.98 8.77 1.23
CA MET A 56 -2.99 9.50 0.42
C MET A 56 -3.41 9.66 -1.04
N PHE A 57 -4.13 8.68 -1.60
CA PHE A 57 -4.65 8.78 -2.96
C PHE A 57 -5.78 9.82 -3.03
N PHE A 58 -6.72 9.78 -2.09
CA PHE A 58 -7.81 10.77 -2.03
C PHE A 58 -7.31 12.19 -1.71
N SER A 59 -6.20 12.34 -0.99
CA SER A 59 -5.54 13.64 -0.79
C SER A 59 -4.70 14.11 -1.99
N GLY A 60 -4.57 13.30 -3.04
CA GLY A 60 -3.75 13.61 -4.23
C GLY A 60 -2.24 13.50 -4.00
N SER A 61 -1.80 12.86 -2.92
CA SER A 61 -0.38 12.70 -2.58
C SER A 61 0.29 11.55 -3.33
N ILE A 62 -0.45 10.50 -3.72
CA ILE A 62 0.06 9.39 -4.54
C ILE A 62 -0.80 9.20 -5.81
N PRO A 63 -0.22 8.72 -6.92
CA PRO A 63 -0.96 8.32 -8.12
C PRO A 63 -1.69 6.97 -7.95
N PHE A 64 -2.58 6.65 -8.90
CA PHE A 64 -3.38 5.43 -8.85
C PHE A 64 -2.51 4.18 -8.98
N SER A 65 -1.41 4.21 -9.75
CA SER A 65 -0.46 3.09 -9.85
C SER A 65 0.05 2.59 -8.49
N ILE A 66 0.37 3.49 -7.56
CA ILE A 66 0.87 3.15 -6.23
C ILE A 66 -0.24 2.56 -5.36
N LEU A 67 -1.44 3.16 -5.40
CA LEU A 67 -2.61 2.61 -4.70
C LEU A 67 -2.93 1.20 -5.22
N PHE A 68 -3.00 1.03 -6.53
CA PHE A 68 -3.27 -0.25 -7.19
C PHE A 68 -2.27 -1.33 -6.76
N ALA A 69 -0.97 -1.02 -6.82
CA ALA A 69 0.07 -1.96 -6.43
C ALA A 69 -0.07 -2.43 -4.98
N ASN A 70 -0.34 -1.50 -4.05
CA ASN A 70 -0.59 -1.84 -2.65
C ASN A 70 -1.88 -2.68 -2.49
N SER A 71 -2.99 -2.24 -3.08
CA SER A 71 -4.28 -2.96 -3.05
C SER A 71 -4.18 -4.38 -3.59
N PHE A 72 -3.39 -4.60 -4.65
CA PHE A 72 -3.28 -5.90 -5.28
C PHE A 72 -2.51 -6.91 -4.41
N VAL A 73 -1.44 -6.48 -3.75
CA VAL A 73 -0.66 -7.34 -2.84
C VAL A 73 -1.40 -7.59 -1.53
N GLN A 74 -2.22 -6.63 -1.09
CA GLN A 74 -2.94 -6.68 0.17
C GLN A 74 -4.03 -7.77 0.17
N ASP A 75 -3.88 -8.78 1.03
CA ASP A 75 -4.86 -9.87 1.21
C ASP A 75 -5.78 -9.67 2.43
N GLY A 76 -5.51 -8.64 3.25
CA GLY A 76 -6.22 -8.38 4.50
C GLY A 76 -6.14 -9.58 5.46
N HIS A 77 -7.16 -9.73 6.31
CA HIS A 77 -7.22 -10.84 7.28
C HIS A 77 -7.51 -12.21 6.64
N GLY A 78 -7.94 -12.24 5.37
CA GLY A 78 -8.18 -13.49 4.62
C GLY A 78 -6.90 -14.30 4.40
N ALA A 79 -5.73 -13.68 4.56
CA ALA A 79 -4.44 -14.35 4.46
C ALA A 79 -4.09 -15.18 5.71
N LEU A 80 -4.70 -14.89 6.87
CA LEU A 80 -4.39 -15.54 8.15
C LEU A 80 -4.84 -17.02 8.18
N PRO A 81 -6.04 -17.40 7.70
CA PRO A 81 -6.42 -18.80 7.56
C PRO A 81 -5.48 -19.58 6.64
N LEU A 82 -5.09 -19.01 5.50
CA LEU A 82 -4.16 -19.64 4.56
C LEU A 82 -2.76 -19.80 5.19
N PHE A 83 -2.31 -18.83 5.97
CA PHE A 83 -1.06 -18.93 6.71
C PHE A 83 -1.10 -20.04 7.77
N ALA A 84 -2.25 -20.23 8.43
CA ALA A 84 -2.45 -21.27 9.42
C ALA A 84 -2.52 -22.68 8.80
N GLU A 85 -3.13 -22.80 7.61
CA GLU A 85 -3.30 -24.07 6.88
C GLU A 85 -2.01 -24.46 6.13
N SER A 86 -1.43 -23.56 5.35
CA SER A 86 -0.22 -23.82 4.58
C SER A 86 0.65 -22.58 4.41
N LYS A 87 1.70 -22.48 5.25
CA LYS A 87 2.70 -21.42 5.17
C LYS A 87 3.36 -21.34 3.78
N ALA A 88 3.62 -22.50 3.16
CA ALA A 88 4.23 -22.54 1.83
C ALA A 88 3.31 -21.92 0.77
N MET A 89 2.00 -22.21 0.81
CA MET A 89 1.03 -21.63 -0.12
C MET A 89 0.83 -20.14 0.13
N PHE A 90 0.80 -19.72 1.40
CA PHE A 90 0.78 -18.31 1.78
C PHE A 90 1.93 -17.55 1.12
N PHE A 91 3.18 -17.98 1.28
CA PHE A 91 4.32 -17.27 0.70
C PHE A 91 4.32 -17.32 -0.83
N LYS A 92 3.94 -18.44 -1.46
CA LYS A 92 3.86 -18.55 -2.92
C LYS A 92 2.88 -17.56 -3.54
N ILE A 93 1.65 -17.50 -3.02
CA ILE A 93 0.62 -16.58 -3.50
C ILE A 93 1.09 -15.13 -3.32
N LYS A 94 1.69 -14.84 -2.17
CA LYS A 94 2.15 -13.49 -1.85
C LYS A 94 3.27 -13.00 -2.75
N ILE A 95 4.26 -13.85 -3.03
CA ILE A 95 5.34 -13.54 -3.98
C ILE A 95 4.76 -13.36 -5.39
N LEU A 96 3.83 -14.22 -5.81
CA LEU A 96 3.19 -14.10 -7.11
C LEU A 96 2.45 -12.76 -7.24
N LYS A 97 1.64 -12.39 -6.24
CA LYS A 97 0.95 -11.09 -6.19
C LYS A 97 1.93 -9.92 -6.19
N PHE A 98 3.01 -10.01 -5.40
CA PHE A 98 4.05 -8.98 -5.35
C PHE A 98 4.70 -8.76 -6.72
N VAL A 99 5.04 -9.83 -7.44
CA VAL A 99 5.64 -9.73 -8.78
C VAL A 99 4.65 -9.14 -9.78
N ILE A 100 3.40 -9.64 -9.82
CA ILE A 100 2.38 -9.13 -10.74
C ILE A 100 2.09 -7.65 -10.46
N ALA A 101 1.88 -7.28 -9.20
CA ALA A 101 1.64 -5.91 -8.79
C ALA A 101 2.85 -5.00 -9.06
N GLY A 102 4.08 -5.51 -8.89
CA GLY A 102 5.29 -4.76 -9.20
C GLY A 102 5.42 -4.46 -10.68
N VAL A 103 5.21 -5.45 -11.54
CA VAL A 103 5.25 -5.27 -13.00
C VAL A 103 4.16 -4.30 -13.45
N LEU A 104 2.91 -4.55 -13.06
CA LEU A 104 1.78 -3.70 -13.45
C LEU A 104 1.90 -2.29 -12.86
N GLY A 105 2.32 -2.17 -11.61
CA GLY A 105 2.54 -0.88 -10.95
C GLY A 105 3.60 -0.03 -11.65
N VAL A 106 4.74 -0.63 -12.04
CA VAL A 106 5.78 0.07 -12.82
C VAL A 106 5.26 0.50 -14.18
N VAL A 107 4.52 -0.38 -14.89
CA VAL A 107 3.93 -0.05 -16.19
C VAL A 107 2.95 1.11 -16.06
N MET A 108 2.03 1.06 -15.10
CA MET A 108 1.05 2.11 -14.87
C MET A 108 1.71 3.44 -14.50
N LEU A 109 2.72 3.39 -13.63
CA LEU A 109 3.48 4.56 -13.21
C LEU A 109 4.25 5.20 -14.38
N TYR A 110 4.79 4.38 -15.30
CA TYR A 110 5.43 4.87 -16.52
C TYR A 110 4.46 5.65 -17.42
N PHE A 111 3.21 5.21 -17.49
CA PHE A 111 2.14 5.93 -18.20
C PHE A 111 1.51 7.07 -17.38
N ASN A 112 2.06 7.40 -16.21
CA ASN A 112 1.54 8.40 -15.26
C ASN A 112 0.08 8.16 -14.82
N PHE A 113 -0.32 6.89 -14.71
CA PHE A 113 -1.53 6.51 -13.98
C PHE A 113 -1.26 6.46 -12.48
#